data_AF-A0A0X3W4W4-F1
#
_entry.id   AF-A0A0X3W4W4-F1
#
_cell.length_a   1.000
_cell.length_b   1.000
_cell.length_c   1.000
_cell.angle_alpha   90.00
_cell.angle_beta   90.00
_cell.angle_gamma   90.00
#
_symmetry.space_group_name_H-M   'P 1'
#
loop_
_entity.id
_entity.type
_entity.pdbx_description
1 polymer ?
#
loop_
_entity_poly.entity_id
_entity_poly.type
_entity_poly.pdbx_seq_one_letter_code
_entity_poly.pdbx_strand_id
1 'polypeptide(L)'
;MTARQPGTARLHIAAALALAASLLVAQLARADAAPASASTARLAALAEDVTAADGHRYDVRDHTGRTMDAAQIEQAQDGRYLAVYHTLLADGRFHAAVATSTDLRHWQRRHDFGPGTHQASLAHDGRGGYVLAVEKDPRNHIAVRSYEDVAALLTGRARHSFDAPLTLSRCAEGTPSITAVRGATVHLTGHYRAGCDTDRQLTATLTGFRHWHAEPDRRLDRAVRSRGNSGNIGDRAPVELGGRRVVLVEGQGRRGDFGSWATYAYDPPSGRADRLDIRTHGGSRAFANPSATLLTGPRGAPALLMSVFVPREGAAPGESGQLLYWRGLGT
;
A
#
# COMPACT_ATOMS: atom_id res chain seq x y z
N MET A 1 -15.72 59.71 -48.84
CA MET A 1 -14.73 58.86 -48.13
C MET A 1 -15.41 58.19 -46.94
N THR A 2 -15.87 56.96 -47.10
CA THR A 2 -16.52 56.16 -46.04
C THR A 2 -15.48 55.27 -45.37
N ALA A 3 -15.08 55.62 -44.15
CA ALA A 3 -14.16 54.82 -43.34
C ALA A 3 -14.90 53.60 -42.79
N ARG A 4 -14.57 52.39 -43.28
CA ARG A 4 -14.99 51.13 -42.66
C ARG A 4 -14.25 50.98 -41.32
N GLN A 5 -14.97 51.02 -40.20
CA GLN A 5 -14.44 50.68 -38.89
C GLN A 5 -14.11 49.16 -38.84
N PRO A 6 -12.84 48.75 -38.65
CA PRO A 6 -12.46 47.35 -38.58
C PRO A 6 -12.30 46.83 -37.13
N GLY A 7 -12.89 47.50 -36.14
CA GLY A 7 -12.60 47.26 -34.72
C GLY A 7 -13.45 46.17 -34.04
N THR A 8 -14.74 46.09 -34.35
CA THR A 8 -15.69 45.31 -33.53
C THR A 8 -15.58 43.80 -33.73
N ALA A 9 -15.42 43.33 -34.98
CA ALA A 9 -15.33 41.89 -35.28
C ALA A 9 -14.08 41.23 -34.65
N ARG A 10 -12.94 41.94 -34.60
CA ARG A 10 -11.70 41.43 -33.98
C ARG A 10 -11.80 41.33 -32.47
N LEU A 11 -12.50 42.26 -31.82
CA LEU A 11 -12.78 42.24 -30.39
C LEU A 11 -13.70 41.08 -29.99
N HIS A 12 -14.72 40.76 -30.79
CA HIS A 12 -15.61 39.62 -30.53
C HIS A 12 -14.91 38.26 -30.70
N ILE A 13 -14.02 38.12 -31.69
CA ILE A 13 -13.24 36.89 -31.89
C ILE A 13 -12.23 36.68 -30.74
N ALA A 14 -11.54 37.74 -30.32
CA ALA A 14 -10.60 37.67 -29.21
C ALA A 14 -11.30 37.31 -27.88
N ALA A 15 -12.48 37.89 -27.63
CA ALA A 15 -13.29 37.57 -26.45
C ALA A 15 -13.80 36.12 -26.46
N ALA A 16 -14.24 35.60 -27.63
CA ALA A 16 -14.67 34.21 -27.78
C ALA A 16 -13.53 33.21 -27.56
N LEU A 17 -12.33 33.50 -28.09
CA LEU A 17 -11.14 32.67 -27.88
C LEU A 17 -10.65 32.69 -26.42
N ALA A 18 -10.70 33.85 -25.76
CA ALA A 18 -10.36 33.96 -24.34
C ALA A 18 -11.35 33.17 -23.47
N LEU A 19 -12.65 33.28 -23.73
CA LEU A 19 -13.68 32.52 -23.01
C LEU A 19 -13.53 31.00 -23.23
N ALA A 20 -13.26 30.57 -24.46
CA ALA A 20 -13.00 29.17 -24.79
C ALA A 20 -11.75 28.65 -24.09
N ALA A 21 -10.68 29.43 -24.02
CA ALA A 21 -9.46 29.09 -23.28
C ALA A 21 -9.73 29.01 -21.76
N SER A 22 -10.51 29.95 -21.19
CA SER A 22 -10.89 29.91 -19.77
C SER A 22 -11.77 28.70 -19.44
N LEU A 23 -12.72 28.35 -20.30
CA LEU A 23 -13.55 27.15 -20.17
C LEU A 23 -12.71 25.87 -20.26
N LEU A 24 -11.74 25.81 -21.18
CA LEU A 24 -10.82 24.68 -21.33
C LEU A 24 -9.92 24.52 -20.08
N VAL A 25 -9.35 25.61 -19.57
CA VAL A 25 -8.55 25.60 -18.33
C VAL A 25 -9.40 25.18 -17.12
N ALA A 26 -10.64 25.67 -17.01
CA ALA A 26 -11.54 25.28 -15.93
C ALA A 26 -12.00 23.81 -16.02
N GLN A 27 -12.16 23.27 -17.24
CA GLN A 27 -12.47 21.85 -17.44
C GLN A 27 -11.27 20.94 -17.15
N LEU A 28 -10.05 21.36 -17.51
CA LEU A 28 -8.81 20.66 -17.16
C LEU A 28 -8.60 20.62 -15.64
N ALA A 29 -8.82 21.74 -14.94
CA ALA A 29 -8.73 21.80 -13.47
C ALA A 29 -9.81 20.96 -12.76
N ARG A 30 -11.03 20.86 -13.31
CA ARG A 30 -12.10 20.00 -12.78
C ARG A 30 -11.84 18.51 -12.99
N ALA A 31 -11.20 18.12 -14.09
CA ALA A 31 -10.83 16.73 -14.35
C ALA A 31 -9.80 16.19 -13.35
N ASP A 32 -8.96 17.07 -12.79
CA ASP A 32 -8.00 16.74 -11.73
C ASP A 32 -8.63 16.64 -10.32
N ALA A 33 -9.80 17.25 -10.11
CA ALA A 33 -10.49 17.26 -8.82
C ALA A 33 -11.49 16.09 -8.64
N ALA A 34 -11.94 15.45 -9.72
CA ALA A 34 -12.85 14.31 -9.62
C ALA A 34 -12.08 13.01 -9.31
N PRO A 35 -12.58 12.18 -8.38
CA PRO A 35 -11.93 10.91 -8.04
C PRO A 35 -11.81 10.01 -9.27
N ALA A 36 -10.75 9.20 -9.31
CA ALA A 36 -10.47 8.22 -10.36
C ALA A 36 -11.64 7.27 -10.59
N SER A 37 -12.29 6.81 -9.51
CA SER A 37 -13.52 6.03 -9.58
C SER A 37 -14.37 6.18 -8.30
N ALA A 38 -15.59 5.66 -8.33
CA ALA A 38 -16.42 5.58 -7.12
C ALA A 38 -15.75 4.75 -6.00
N SER A 39 -14.91 3.78 -6.36
CA SER A 39 -14.20 2.95 -5.39
C SER A 39 -13.02 3.69 -4.75
N THR A 40 -12.26 4.51 -5.49
CA THR A 40 -11.23 5.36 -4.88
C THR A 40 -11.85 6.44 -3.99
N ALA A 41 -12.98 7.02 -4.40
CA ALA A 41 -13.75 7.94 -3.57
C ALA A 41 -14.23 7.28 -2.26
N ARG A 42 -14.75 6.04 -2.33
CA ARG A 42 -15.17 5.29 -1.14
C ARG A 42 -13.99 4.97 -0.22
N LEU A 43 -12.84 4.58 -0.78
CA LEU A 43 -11.62 4.36 0.00
C LEU A 43 -11.21 5.65 0.72
N ALA A 44 -11.15 6.79 0.01
CA ALA A 44 -10.80 8.07 0.60
C ALA A 44 -11.74 8.44 1.76
N ALA A 45 -13.06 8.30 1.56
CA ALA A 45 -14.05 8.57 2.61
C ALA A 45 -13.86 7.72 3.89
N LEU A 46 -13.32 6.50 3.75
CA LEU A 46 -13.07 5.61 4.88
C LEU A 46 -11.68 5.81 5.51
N ALA A 47 -10.68 6.18 4.71
CA ALA A 47 -9.27 6.15 5.10
C ALA A 47 -8.67 7.52 5.43
N GLU A 48 -9.20 8.63 4.89
CA GLU A 48 -8.53 9.93 5.03
C GLU A 48 -8.65 10.56 6.41
N ASP A 49 -9.70 10.27 7.18
CA ASP A 49 -9.90 10.90 8.49
C ASP A 49 -9.68 9.91 9.63
N VAL A 50 -8.47 9.91 10.18
CA VAL A 50 -8.09 9.05 11.31
C VAL A 50 -8.80 9.49 12.60
N THR A 51 -9.16 10.77 12.70
CA THR A 51 -9.87 11.31 13.88
C THR A 51 -11.32 10.83 13.96
N ALA A 52 -11.88 10.41 12.81
CA ALA A 52 -13.19 9.79 12.70
C ALA A 52 -13.15 8.24 12.75
N ALA A 53 -12.00 7.62 13.00
CA ALA A 53 -11.89 6.17 13.10
C ALA A 53 -12.58 5.62 14.35
N ASP A 54 -13.15 4.41 14.25
CA ASP A 54 -13.76 3.71 15.39
C ASP A 54 -12.72 3.24 16.42
N GLY A 55 -11.47 3.13 15.99
CA GLY A 55 -10.32 2.93 16.85
C GLY A 55 -9.02 3.13 16.09
N HIS A 56 -7.97 3.47 16.82
CA HIS A 56 -6.65 3.70 16.29
C HIS A 56 -5.57 3.39 17.33
N ARG A 57 -4.33 3.23 16.85
CA ARG A 57 -3.12 3.10 17.65
C ARG A 57 -1.92 3.60 16.85
N TYR A 58 -1.21 4.61 17.38
CA TYR A 58 0.12 5.01 16.91
C TYR A 58 1.20 4.20 17.61
N ASP A 59 2.40 4.17 17.01
CA ASP A 59 3.57 3.44 17.51
C ASP A 59 3.20 2.02 17.97
N VAL A 60 2.57 1.26 17.06
CA VAL A 60 2.09 -0.09 17.38
C VAL A 60 3.26 -0.99 17.74
N ARG A 61 3.11 -1.70 18.87
CA ARG A 61 4.11 -2.61 19.42
C ARG A 61 3.49 -3.96 19.79
N ASP A 62 4.30 -4.99 19.72
CA ASP A 62 3.95 -6.29 20.28
C ASP A 62 4.19 -6.33 21.81
N HIS A 63 3.74 -7.42 22.45
CA HIS A 63 3.90 -7.68 23.89
C HIS A 63 5.36 -7.75 24.37
N THR A 64 6.34 -7.82 23.47
CA THR A 64 7.77 -7.76 23.80
C THR A 64 8.34 -6.34 23.67
N GLY A 65 7.52 -5.36 23.29
CA GLY A 65 7.90 -3.97 23.12
C GLY A 65 8.49 -3.64 21.75
N ARG A 66 8.57 -4.61 20.82
CA ARG A 66 9.10 -4.41 19.46
C ARG A 66 8.10 -3.62 18.61
N THR A 67 8.58 -2.70 17.77
CA THR A 67 7.75 -1.96 16.81
C THR A 67 7.19 -2.91 15.76
N MET A 68 5.97 -2.63 15.31
CA MET A 68 5.28 -3.41 14.28
C MET A 68 5.33 -2.70 12.92
N ASP A 69 6.52 -2.33 12.47
CA ASP A 69 6.69 -1.51 11.27
C ASP A 69 6.29 -2.26 9.99
N ALA A 70 5.67 -1.54 9.05
CA ALA A 70 5.04 -2.07 7.84
C ALA A 70 4.11 -3.26 8.11
N ALA A 71 3.28 -3.16 9.16
CA ALA A 71 2.36 -4.23 9.50
C ALA A 71 1.30 -4.45 8.40
N GLN A 72 1.11 -5.69 7.97
CA GLN A 72 -0.08 -6.15 7.26
C GLN A 72 -0.91 -7.04 8.19
N ILE A 73 -2.22 -6.84 8.20
CA ILE A 73 -3.14 -7.57 9.07
C ILE A 73 -4.11 -8.39 8.22
N GLU A 74 -4.28 -9.66 8.56
CA GLU A 74 -5.31 -10.57 8.05
C GLU A 74 -6.20 -11.03 9.19
N GLN A 75 -7.42 -11.49 8.89
CA GLN A 75 -8.29 -12.15 9.86
C GLN A 75 -8.34 -13.66 9.58
N ALA A 76 -8.01 -14.46 10.60
CA ALA A 76 -8.12 -15.91 10.49
C ALA A 76 -9.59 -16.37 10.55
N GLN A 77 -9.85 -17.61 10.16
CA GLN A 77 -11.20 -18.19 10.14
C GLN A 77 -11.90 -18.21 11.50
N ASP A 78 -11.15 -18.28 12.59
CA ASP A 78 -11.69 -18.25 13.96
C ASP A 78 -11.87 -16.82 14.52
N GLY A 79 -11.72 -15.81 13.67
CA GLY A 79 -11.93 -14.41 14.01
C GLY A 79 -10.72 -13.70 14.61
N ARG A 80 -9.64 -14.41 14.98
CA ARG A 80 -8.42 -13.76 15.47
C ARG A 80 -7.74 -12.96 14.36
N TYR A 81 -7.08 -11.87 14.72
CA TYR A 81 -6.25 -11.10 13.80
C TYR A 81 -4.83 -11.66 13.78
N LEU A 82 -4.25 -11.72 12.58
CA LEU A 82 -2.88 -12.09 12.30
C LEU A 82 -2.16 -10.86 11.76
N ALA A 83 -1.09 -10.41 12.40
CA ALA A 83 -0.22 -9.38 11.85
C ALA A 83 1.09 -9.99 11.41
N VAL A 84 1.54 -9.65 10.21
CA VAL A 84 2.93 -9.78 9.79
C VAL A 84 3.54 -8.40 9.70
N TYR A 85 4.74 -8.23 10.25
CA TYR A 85 5.41 -6.94 10.39
C TYR A 85 6.91 -7.18 10.49
N HIS A 86 7.72 -6.11 10.47
CA HIS A 86 9.13 -6.21 10.80
C HIS A 86 9.54 -5.26 11.91
N THR A 87 10.68 -5.56 12.54
CA THR A 87 11.33 -4.71 13.54
C THR A 87 12.82 -4.69 13.25
N LEU A 88 13.45 -3.51 13.31
CA LEU A 88 14.91 -3.42 13.34
C LEU A 88 15.40 -3.87 14.72
N LEU A 89 16.18 -4.95 14.79
CA LEU A 89 16.71 -5.47 16.06
C LEU A 89 18.15 -4.98 16.32
N ALA A 90 18.66 -5.31 17.51
CA ALA A 90 19.98 -4.90 17.97
C ALA A 90 21.15 -5.43 17.11
N ASP A 91 20.91 -6.45 16.29
CA ASP A 91 21.87 -6.96 15.31
C ASP A 91 21.97 -6.08 14.04
N GLY A 92 21.19 -4.99 13.99
CA GLY A 92 21.16 -4.05 12.86
C GLY A 92 20.39 -4.57 11.65
N ARG A 93 19.62 -5.64 11.78
CA ARG A 93 18.84 -6.23 10.69
C ARG A 93 17.35 -6.20 11.00
N PHE A 94 16.55 -6.12 9.94
CA PHE A 94 15.11 -6.30 10.07
C PHE A 94 14.77 -7.77 10.30
N HIS A 95 13.85 -8.02 11.22
CA HIS A 95 13.25 -9.31 11.48
C HIS A 95 11.76 -9.23 11.23
N ALA A 96 11.27 -9.95 10.24
CA ALA A 96 9.85 -10.16 10.07
C ALA A 96 9.33 -11.11 11.15
N ALA A 97 8.14 -10.85 11.65
CA ALA A 97 7.49 -11.67 12.66
C ALA A 97 6.00 -11.82 12.36
N VAL A 98 5.37 -12.81 13.01
CA VAL A 98 3.92 -12.96 13.05
C VAL A 98 3.41 -12.81 14.49
N ALA A 99 2.35 -12.03 14.66
CA ALA A 99 1.65 -11.84 15.92
C ALA A 99 0.15 -12.10 15.78
N THR A 100 -0.49 -12.39 16.91
CA THR A 100 -1.95 -12.55 17.00
C THR A 100 -2.56 -11.46 17.88
N SER A 101 -3.77 -11.02 17.56
CA SER A 101 -4.59 -10.15 18.41
C SER A 101 -6.07 -10.57 18.36
N THR A 102 -6.84 -10.19 19.37
CA THR A 102 -8.32 -10.32 19.39
C THR A 102 -9.03 -8.96 19.37
N ASP A 103 -8.29 -7.85 19.43
CA ASP A 103 -8.87 -6.50 19.57
C ASP A 103 -8.16 -5.42 18.73
N LEU A 104 -7.19 -5.81 17.89
CA LEU A 104 -6.33 -4.94 17.06
C LEU A 104 -5.41 -3.99 17.85
N ARG A 105 -5.40 -4.09 19.18
CA ARG A 105 -4.66 -3.18 20.07
C ARG A 105 -3.52 -3.89 20.80
N HIS A 106 -3.78 -5.11 21.29
CA HIS A 106 -2.82 -5.91 22.03
C HIS A 106 -2.33 -7.06 21.15
N TRP A 107 -1.03 -7.10 20.88
CA TRP A 107 -0.41 -8.02 19.92
C TRP A 107 0.54 -8.98 20.60
N GLN A 108 0.23 -10.28 20.52
CA GLN A 108 1.08 -11.36 21.03
C GLN A 108 1.93 -11.90 19.87
N ARG A 109 3.23 -11.55 19.83
CA ARG A 109 4.20 -12.14 18.90
C ARG A 109 4.29 -13.64 19.13
N ARG A 110 4.27 -14.40 18.02
CA ARG A 110 4.27 -15.87 18.02
C ARG A 110 5.56 -16.43 17.46
N HIS A 111 6.02 -15.90 16.33
CA HIS A 111 7.23 -16.38 15.69
C HIS A 111 7.99 -15.23 15.01
N ASP A 112 9.31 -15.38 14.95
CA ASP A 112 10.28 -14.48 14.32
C ASP A 112 10.90 -15.27 13.16
N PHE A 113 10.76 -14.77 11.93
CA PHE A 113 11.21 -15.45 10.71
C PHE A 113 12.71 -15.28 10.45
N GLY A 114 13.43 -14.62 11.36
CA GLY A 114 14.88 -14.49 11.34
C GLY A 114 15.39 -13.21 10.67
N PRO A 115 16.71 -12.98 10.76
CA PRO A 115 17.33 -11.73 10.36
C PRO A 115 17.34 -11.52 8.84
N GLY A 116 17.21 -10.27 8.43
CA GLY A 116 17.15 -9.86 7.03
C GLY A 116 15.85 -10.30 6.37
N THR A 117 14.74 -10.29 7.10
CA THR A 117 13.40 -10.46 6.54
C THR A 117 12.59 -9.21 6.82
N HIS A 118 11.95 -8.66 5.79
CA HIS A 118 11.30 -7.36 5.85
C HIS A 118 10.05 -7.30 4.99
N GLN A 119 9.22 -6.29 5.30
CA GLN A 119 7.99 -5.93 4.59
C GLN A 119 7.16 -7.15 4.14
N ALA A 120 6.71 -7.90 5.14
CA ALA A 120 6.03 -9.16 4.92
C ALA A 120 4.59 -8.96 4.43
N SER A 121 4.12 -9.88 3.58
CA SER A 121 2.72 -9.99 3.16
C SER A 121 2.20 -11.40 3.40
N LEU A 122 0.96 -11.48 3.87
CA LEU A 122 0.30 -12.73 4.26
C LEU A 122 -1.00 -12.88 3.47
N ALA A 123 -1.31 -14.10 3.03
CA ALA A 123 -2.62 -14.42 2.46
C ALA A 123 -3.04 -15.85 2.82
N HIS A 124 -4.35 -16.06 2.96
CA HIS A 124 -4.93 -17.40 3.06
C HIS A 124 -4.90 -18.10 1.68
N ASP A 125 -4.67 -19.41 1.67
CA ASP A 125 -4.56 -20.19 0.42
C ASP A 125 -5.91 -20.68 -0.15
N GLY A 126 -7.00 -20.41 0.59
CA GLY A 126 -8.37 -20.85 0.26
C GLY A 126 -8.70 -22.27 0.75
N ARG A 127 -7.78 -22.97 1.43
CA ARG A 127 -7.87 -24.38 1.84
C ARG A 127 -7.52 -24.60 3.32
N GLY A 128 -7.32 -23.54 4.09
CA GLY A 128 -6.97 -23.58 5.52
C GLY A 128 -5.51 -23.21 5.79
N GLY A 129 -4.68 -23.15 4.75
CA GLY A 129 -3.27 -22.79 4.83
C GLY A 129 -3.02 -21.31 4.56
N TYR A 130 -1.74 -20.93 4.65
CA TYR A 130 -1.28 -19.56 4.47
C TYR A 130 -0.06 -19.50 3.58
N VAL A 131 0.07 -18.39 2.84
CA VAL A 131 1.28 -18.03 2.09
C VAL A 131 1.83 -16.74 2.69
N LEU A 132 3.13 -16.75 3.00
CA LEU A 132 3.90 -15.59 3.43
C LEU A 132 4.88 -15.23 2.33
N ALA A 133 4.97 -13.95 1.99
CA ALA A 133 6.05 -13.41 1.18
C ALA A 133 6.80 -12.36 2.00
N VAL A 134 8.12 -12.34 1.91
CA VAL A 134 8.99 -11.33 2.54
C VAL A 134 10.01 -10.84 1.52
N GLU A 135 10.46 -9.60 1.65
CA GLU A 135 11.74 -9.23 1.05
C GLU A 135 12.86 -9.72 1.98
N LYS A 136 13.94 -10.23 1.38
CA LYS A 136 14.97 -10.96 2.09
C LYS A 136 16.38 -10.57 1.68
N ASP A 137 17.25 -10.45 2.69
CA ASP A 137 18.68 -10.19 2.53
C ASP A 137 19.51 -11.48 2.66
N PRO A 138 20.71 -11.54 2.04
CA PRO A 138 21.31 -10.54 1.16
C PRO A 138 20.75 -10.60 -0.26
N ARG A 139 20.97 -9.53 -1.04
CA ARG A 139 20.52 -9.36 -2.43
C ARG A 139 19.01 -9.10 -2.59
N ASN A 140 18.38 -8.58 -1.53
CA ASN A 140 17.03 -8.00 -1.49
C ASN A 140 16.10 -8.64 -2.53
N HIS A 141 15.69 -9.86 -2.27
CA HIS A 141 14.84 -10.65 -3.16
C HIS A 141 13.55 -11.07 -2.46
N ILE A 142 12.51 -11.36 -3.25
CA ILE A 142 11.26 -11.90 -2.72
C ILE A 142 11.46 -13.37 -2.34
N ALA A 143 11.15 -13.71 -1.09
CA ALA A 143 11.09 -15.08 -0.61
C ALA A 143 9.66 -15.44 -0.23
N VAL A 144 9.17 -16.59 -0.70
CA VAL A 144 7.80 -17.08 -0.48
C VAL A 144 7.83 -18.37 0.34
N ARG A 145 6.94 -18.49 1.32
CA ARG A 145 6.76 -19.66 2.18
C ARG A 145 5.28 -20.05 2.20
N SER A 146 4.96 -21.34 2.17
CA SER A 146 3.61 -21.83 2.46
C SER A 146 3.55 -22.54 3.79
N TYR A 147 2.43 -22.43 4.48
CA TYR A 147 2.13 -23.08 5.75
C TYR A 147 0.84 -23.87 5.58
N GLU A 148 0.81 -25.07 6.14
CA GLU A 148 -0.33 -25.99 6.02
C GLU A 148 -1.58 -25.45 6.72
N ASP A 149 -1.39 -24.78 7.85
CA ASP A 149 -2.45 -24.21 8.67
C ASP A 149 -1.93 -23.01 9.49
N VAL A 150 -2.82 -22.39 10.28
CA VAL A 150 -2.46 -21.29 11.18
C VAL A 150 -1.45 -21.71 12.23
N ALA A 151 -1.48 -22.95 12.73
CA ALA A 151 -0.53 -23.40 13.75
C ALA A 151 0.89 -23.51 13.18
N ALA A 152 1.03 -24.01 11.96
CA ALA A 152 2.28 -24.06 11.21
C ALA A 152 2.82 -22.64 10.94
N LEU A 153 1.97 -21.68 10.56
CA LEU A 153 2.36 -20.28 10.41
C LEU A 153 2.88 -19.69 11.73
N LEU A 154 2.12 -19.84 12.82
CA LEU A 154 2.45 -19.27 14.13
C LEU A 154 3.66 -19.93 14.79
N THR A 155 4.11 -21.07 14.30
CA THR A 155 5.33 -21.77 14.76
C THR A 155 6.48 -21.74 13.75
N GLY A 156 6.29 -21.12 12.58
CA GLY A 156 7.31 -21.00 11.54
C GLY A 156 7.59 -22.27 10.75
N ARG A 157 6.73 -23.29 10.84
CA ARG A 157 6.91 -24.59 10.16
C ARG A 157 6.44 -24.51 8.70
N ALA A 158 7.27 -23.94 7.84
CA ALA A 158 6.97 -23.86 6.41
C ALA A 158 6.94 -25.24 5.75
N ARG A 159 5.90 -25.50 4.95
CA ARG A 159 5.74 -26.70 4.11
C ARG A 159 6.54 -26.60 2.82
N HIS A 160 6.53 -25.43 2.20
CA HIS A 160 7.29 -25.13 0.98
C HIS A 160 8.00 -23.79 1.13
N SER A 161 9.14 -23.69 0.46
CA SER A 161 9.99 -22.51 0.45
C SER A 161 10.48 -22.26 -0.96
N PHE A 162 10.45 -20.99 -1.37
CA PHE A 162 10.98 -20.52 -2.63
C PHE A 162 11.66 -19.17 -2.43
N ASP A 163 12.86 -18.99 -2.97
CA ASP A 163 13.58 -17.72 -2.98
C ASP A 163 13.66 -17.30 -4.46
N ALA A 164 12.98 -16.20 -4.81
CA ALA A 164 12.85 -15.78 -6.20
C ALA A 164 14.18 -15.28 -6.75
N PRO A 165 14.54 -15.63 -8.00
CA PRO A 165 15.65 -14.99 -8.67
C PRO A 165 15.31 -13.52 -8.97
N LEU A 166 16.32 -12.67 -8.94
CA LEU A 166 16.19 -11.32 -9.48
C LEU A 166 16.12 -11.40 -11.01
N THR A 167 15.05 -10.89 -11.60
CA THR A 167 14.75 -11.00 -13.05
C THR A 167 14.58 -9.65 -13.75
N LEU A 168 14.26 -8.59 -13.00
CA LEU A 168 14.03 -7.22 -13.46
C LEU A 168 15.10 -6.25 -13.01
N SER A 169 15.82 -6.53 -11.92
CA SER A 169 16.92 -5.70 -11.41
C SER A 169 18.09 -6.53 -10.93
N ARG A 170 19.33 -6.07 -11.16
CA ARG A 170 20.53 -6.69 -10.54
C ARG A 170 20.74 -6.29 -9.07
N CYS A 171 19.91 -5.40 -8.53
CA CYS A 171 20.14 -4.76 -7.23
C CYS A 171 19.12 -5.16 -6.16
N ALA A 172 17.82 -5.11 -6.47
CA ALA A 172 16.77 -5.51 -5.53
C ALA A 172 15.43 -5.74 -6.23
N GLU A 173 14.68 -6.73 -5.76
CA GLU A 173 13.25 -7.00 -6.02
C GLU A 173 12.57 -7.37 -4.69
N GLY A 174 11.61 -6.57 -4.25
CA GLY A 174 11.22 -6.55 -2.85
C GLY A 174 9.81 -6.05 -2.55
N THR A 175 9.57 -5.76 -1.27
CA THR A 175 8.28 -5.36 -0.67
C THR A 175 7.10 -6.13 -1.25
N PRO A 176 7.06 -7.47 -1.16
CA PRO A 176 6.03 -8.25 -1.82
C PRO A 176 4.65 -7.96 -1.22
N SER A 177 3.61 -7.98 -2.06
CA SER A 177 2.22 -7.97 -1.64
C SER A 177 1.47 -9.08 -2.38
N ILE A 178 0.92 -10.06 -1.64
CA ILE A 178 0.21 -11.20 -2.22
C ILE A 178 -1.18 -10.72 -2.65
N THR A 179 -1.48 -10.87 -3.95
CA THR A 179 -2.73 -10.36 -4.54
C THR A 179 -3.80 -11.44 -4.73
N ALA A 180 -3.40 -12.70 -4.81
CA ALA A 180 -4.27 -13.87 -4.81
C ALA A 180 -3.47 -15.17 -4.65
N VAL A 181 -4.08 -16.18 -4.06
CA VAL A 181 -3.62 -17.57 -4.12
C VAL A 181 -4.70 -18.39 -4.83
N ARG A 182 -4.35 -19.07 -5.92
CA ARG A 182 -5.27 -19.84 -6.76
C ARG A 182 -4.71 -21.22 -7.05
N GLY A 183 -5.14 -22.20 -6.28
CA GLY A 183 -4.60 -23.56 -6.38
C GLY A 183 -3.10 -23.57 -6.08
N ALA A 184 -2.27 -23.94 -7.06
CA ALA A 184 -0.81 -23.98 -6.91
C ALA A 184 -0.11 -22.66 -7.31
N THR A 185 -0.85 -21.63 -7.72
CA THR A 185 -0.28 -20.36 -8.19
C THR A 185 -0.48 -19.26 -7.15
N VAL A 186 0.62 -18.64 -6.75
CA VAL A 186 0.64 -17.42 -5.95
C VAL A 186 0.83 -16.23 -6.89
N HIS A 187 -0.14 -15.32 -6.92
CA HIS A 187 -0.04 -14.04 -7.61
C HIS A 187 0.40 -12.98 -6.62
N LEU A 188 1.43 -12.22 -6.95
CA LEU A 188 1.93 -11.15 -6.10
C LEU A 188 2.34 -9.94 -6.92
N THR A 189 2.55 -8.82 -6.24
CA THR A 189 3.20 -7.64 -6.77
C THR A 189 4.44 -7.33 -5.91
N GLY A 190 5.44 -6.67 -6.48
CA GLY A 190 6.76 -6.40 -5.88
C GLY A 190 7.26 -5.02 -6.32
N HIS A 191 8.19 -4.38 -5.64
CA HIS A 191 8.98 -3.36 -6.33
C HIS A 191 10.22 -4.02 -6.91
N TYR A 192 10.80 -3.42 -7.95
CA TYR A 192 12.17 -3.69 -8.38
C TYR A 192 12.92 -2.37 -8.44
N ARG A 193 14.21 -2.41 -8.13
CA ARG A 193 15.07 -1.23 -8.15
C ARG A 193 15.51 -0.94 -9.59
N ALA A 194 14.69 -0.19 -10.32
CA ALA A 194 14.92 0.17 -11.72
C ALA A 194 16.23 0.94 -11.87
N GLY A 195 17.10 0.45 -12.76
CA GLY A 195 18.43 1.04 -12.97
C GLY A 195 19.31 1.07 -11.72
N CYS A 196 19.00 0.26 -10.70
CA CYS A 196 19.61 0.33 -9.37
C CYS A 196 19.42 1.69 -8.66
N ASP A 197 18.42 2.46 -9.06
CA ASP A 197 18.25 3.85 -8.63
C ASP A 197 16.95 4.10 -7.87
N THR A 198 15.81 3.74 -8.45
CA THR A 198 14.49 4.01 -7.88
C THR A 198 13.60 2.78 -7.91
N ASP A 199 12.70 2.69 -6.95
CA ASP A 199 11.75 1.57 -6.86
C ASP A 199 10.60 1.79 -7.84
N ARG A 200 10.31 0.75 -8.62
CA ARG A 200 9.23 0.68 -9.62
C ARG A 200 8.46 -0.61 -9.44
N GLN A 201 7.20 -0.61 -9.85
CA GLN A 201 6.28 -1.69 -9.54
C GLN A 201 6.50 -2.87 -10.50
N LEU A 202 6.39 -4.10 -10.00
CA LEU A 202 6.34 -5.35 -10.76
C LEU A 202 5.09 -6.15 -10.38
N THR A 203 4.61 -6.96 -11.31
CA THR A 203 3.70 -8.08 -11.04
C THR A 203 4.46 -9.39 -11.18
N ALA A 204 4.10 -10.40 -10.40
CA ALA A 204 4.72 -11.71 -10.47
C ALA A 204 3.76 -12.86 -10.20
N THR A 205 4.14 -14.02 -10.69
CA THR A 205 3.48 -15.29 -10.41
C THR A 205 4.52 -16.34 -10.00
N LEU A 206 4.22 -17.06 -8.93
CA LEU A 206 4.93 -18.27 -8.53
C LEU A 206 3.99 -19.47 -8.69
N THR A 207 4.32 -20.40 -9.58
CA THR A 207 3.53 -21.62 -9.79
C THR A 207 4.25 -22.83 -9.21
N GLY A 208 3.53 -23.58 -8.37
CA GLY A 208 3.99 -24.84 -7.77
C GLY A 208 5.21 -24.70 -6.88
N PHE A 209 5.49 -23.49 -6.35
CA PHE A 209 6.74 -23.18 -5.61
C PHE A 209 8.01 -23.47 -6.41
N ARG A 210 7.95 -23.37 -7.75
CA ARG A 210 9.06 -23.72 -8.65
C ARG A 210 9.27 -22.73 -9.79
N HIS A 211 8.19 -22.28 -10.41
CA HIS A 211 8.25 -21.45 -11.62
C HIS A 211 7.92 -20.00 -11.28
N TRP A 212 8.92 -19.14 -11.41
CA TRP A 212 8.81 -17.70 -11.18
C TRP A 212 8.74 -16.94 -12.50
N HIS A 213 7.83 -15.99 -12.55
CA HIS A 213 7.77 -15.00 -13.63
C HIS A 213 7.43 -13.65 -13.02
N ALA A 214 8.16 -12.61 -13.41
CA ALA A 214 7.91 -11.23 -13.02
C ALA A 214 8.02 -10.31 -14.22
N GLU A 215 7.21 -9.24 -14.23
CA GLU A 215 7.21 -8.21 -15.25
C GLU A 215 6.95 -6.82 -14.64
N PRO A 216 7.46 -5.72 -15.24
CA PRO A 216 7.19 -4.38 -14.74
C PRO A 216 5.72 -3.96 -14.87
N ASP A 217 5.10 -3.45 -13.80
CA ASP A 217 3.80 -2.77 -13.82
C ASP A 217 3.98 -1.29 -14.15
N ARG A 218 4.26 -1.03 -15.42
CA ARG A 218 4.44 0.34 -15.93
C ARG A 218 3.18 1.19 -15.81
N ARG A 219 2.01 0.58 -15.64
CA ARG A 219 0.75 1.33 -15.60
C ARG A 219 0.53 1.94 -14.23
N LEU A 220 0.76 1.18 -13.17
CA LEU A 220 0.78 1.70 -11.81
C LEU A 220 1.86 2.77 -11.64
N ASP A 221 3.08 2.52 -12.17
CA ASP A 221 4.15 3.52 -12.17
C ASP A 221 3.73 4.85 -12.80
N ARG A 222 3.10 4.81 -13.99
CA ARG A 222 2.62 6.02 -14.68
C ARG A 222 1.54 6.74 -13.88
N ALA A 223 0.63 6.01 -13.24
CA ALA A 223 -0.44 6.59 -12.45
C ALA A 223 0.10 7.41 -11.28
N VAL A 224 1.05 6.86 -10.51
CA VAL A 224 1.67 7.56 -9.37
C VAL A 224 2.57 8.70 -9.85
N ARG A 225 3.37 8.50 -10.91
CA ARG A 225 4.21 9.57 -11.47
C ARG A 225 3.42 10.74 -12.05
N SER A 226 2.22 10.50 -12.58
CA SER A 226 1.34 11.56 -13.07
C SER A 226 0.90 12.55 -11.97
N ARG A 227 1.00 12.15 -10.70
CA ARG A 227 0.78 13.00 -9.53
C ARG A 227 2.03 13.76 -9.05
N GLY A 228 3.09 13.77 -9.86
CA GLY A 228 4.33 14.53 -9.58
C GLY A 228 5.40 13.76 -8.81
N ASN A 229 5.19 12.46 -8.53
CA ASN A 229 6.19 11.63 -7.86
C ASN A 229 7.41 11.41 -8.76
N SER A 230 8.60 11.73 -8.25
CA SER A 230 9.88 11.52 -8.93
C SER A 230 10.80 10.52 -8.22
N GLY A 231 10.50 10.19 -6.96
CA GLY A 231 11.26 9.23 -6.15
C GLY A 231 10.83 7.78 -6.33
N ASN A 232 10.89 7.02 -5.24
CA ASN A 232 10.50 5.61 -5.17
C ASN A 232 8.98 5.44 -5.24
N ILE A 233 8.55 4.32 -5.81
CA ILE A 233 7.19 3.79 -5.70
C ILE A 233 7.40 2.39 -5.12
N GLY A 234 7.13 2.23 -3.83
CA GLY A 234 7.51 1.06 -3.07
C GLY A 234 6.32 0.14 -2.81
N ASP A 235 5.80 0.21 -1.60
CA ASP A 235 4.73 -0.63 -1.09
C ASP A 235 3.34 -0.33 -1.67
N ARG A 236 2.45 -1.30 -1.49
CA ARG A 236 1.10 -1.33 -2.03
C ARG A 236 0.28 -2.48 -1.41
N ALA A 237 -1.03 -2.28 -1.35
CA ALA A 237 -1.95 -3.32 -0.96
C ALA A 237 -3.27 -3.23 -1.76
N PRO A 238 -3.68 -4.31 -2.44
CA PRO A 238 -5.01 -4.37 -3.02
C PRO A 238 -6.08 -4.53 -1.92
N VAL A 239 -7.21 -3.86 -2.09
CA VAL A 239 -8.42 -4.06 -1.28
C VAL A 239 -9.64 -4.11 -2.19
N GLU A 240 -10.55 -5.04 -1.93
CA GLU A 240 -11.81 -5.15 -2.66
C GLU A 240 -12.88 -4.32 -1.93
N LEU A 241 -13.30 -3.19 -2.50
CA LEU A 241 -14.31 -2.30 -1.94
C LEU A 241 -15.53 -2.22 -2.87
N GLY A 242 -16.68 -2.68 -2.37
CA GLY A 242 -17.92 -2.70 -3.15
C GLY A 242 -17.83 -3.57 -4.41
N GLY A 243 -17.15 -4.72 -4.31
CA GLY A 243 -16.95 -5.64 -5.44
C GLY A 243 -15.95 -5.15 -6.50
N ARG A 244 -15.17 -4.11 -6.20
CA ARG A 244 -14.16 -3.56 -7.10
C ARG A 244 -12.82 -3.42 -6.38
N ARG A 245 -11.76 -3.83 -7.07
CA ARG A 245 -10.39 -3.69 -6.59
C ARG A 245 -9.94 -2.24 -6.65
N VAL A 246 -9.42 -1.75 -5.53
CA VAL A 246 -8.59 -0.54 -5.42
C VAL A 246 -7.23 -0.99 -4.90
N VAL A 247 -6.17 -0.28 -5.27
CA VAL A 247 -4.82 -0.55 -4.74
C VAL A 247 -4.35 0.68 -3.98
N LEU A 248 -4.08 0.53 -2.69
CA LEU A 248 -3.29 1.52 -1.97
C LEU A 248 -1.86 1.39 -2.45
N VAL A 249 -1.19 2.50 -2.73
CA VAL A 249 0.21 2.51 -3.17
C VAL A 249 0.91 3.72 -2.57
N GLU A 250 2.15 3.56 -2.15
CA GLU A 250 2.97 4.70 -1.73
C GLU A 250 3.78 5.27 -2.91
N GLY A 251 4.00 6.59 -2.86
CA GLY A 251 4.91 7.29 -3.75
C GLY A 251 5.71 8.31 -3.00
N GLN A 252 7.01 8.35 -3.27
CA GLN A 252 7.92 9.36 -2.74
C GLN A 252 8.00 10.53 -3.71
N GLY A 253 7.67 11.74 -3.24
CA GLY A 253 7.74 12.95 -4.03
C GLY A 253 9.13 13.17 -4.63
N ARG A 254 10.18 13.04 -3.80
CA ARG A 254 11.59 13.13 -4.21
C ARG A 254 12.43 12.02 -3.59
N ARG A 255 13.31 11.42 -4.38
CA ARG A 255 14.21 10.36 -3.89
C ARG A 255 15.00 10.83 -2.67
N GLY A 256 14.99 10.02 -1.61
CA GLY A 256 15.73 10.27 -0.37
C GLY A 256 15.08 11.26 0.59
N ASP A 257 13.94 11.84 0.22
CA ASP A 257 13.15 12.69 1.11
C ASP A 257 12.03 11.86 1.74
N PHE A 258 12.26 11.40 2.97
CA PHE A 258 11.29 10.61 3.73
C PHE A 258 10.04 11.42 4.13
N GLY A 259 10.14 12.75 4.21
CA GLY A 259 8.99 13.62 4.49
C GLY A 259 8.04 13.77 3.29
N SER A 260 8.43 13.27 2.11
CA SER A 260 7.65 13.37 0.88
C SER A 260 6.85 12.11 0.53
N TRP A 261 6.88 11.08 1.38
CA TRP A 261 6.06 9.88 1.19
C TRP A 261 4.58 10.19 1.33
N ALA A 262 3.79 9.81 0.32
CA ALA A 262 2.34 9.93 0.33
C ALA A 262 1.69 8.63 -0.12
N THR A 263 0.47 8.39 0.35
CA THR A 263 -0.36 7.26 -0.05
C THR A 263 -1.34 7.68 -1.14
N TYR A 264 -1.58 6.79 -2.10
CA TYR A 264 -2.51 6.99 -3.21
C TYR A 264 -3.48 5.81 -3.31
N ALA A 265 -4.71 6.10 -3.73
CA ALA A 265 -5.71 5.12 -4.13
C ALA A 265 -5.67 4.97 -5.66
N TYR A 266 -5.13 3.87 -6.14
CA TYR A 266 -5.08 3.52 -7.57
C TYR A 266 -6.30 2.70 -7.98
N ASP A 267 -6.95 3.11 -9.07
CA ASP A 267 -8.05 2.39 -9.71
C ASP A 267 -7.51 1.61 -10.93
N PRO A 268 -7.35 0.27 -10.84
CA PRO A 268 -6.83 -0.52 -11.93
C PRO A 268 -7.66 -0.40 -13.22
N PRO A 269 -9.00 -0.33 -13.24
CA PRO A 269 -9.72 -0.18 -14.51
C PRO A 269 -9.37 1.10 -15.29
N SER A 270 -9.36 2.27 -14.66
CA SER A 270 -9.05 3.56 -15.31
C SER A 270 -7.56 3.82 -15.48
N GLY A 271 -6.72 3.27 -14.60
CA GLY A 271 -5.27 3.53 -14.60
C GLY A 271 -4.92 4.89 -14.00
N ARG A 272 -5.80 5.48 -13.21
CA ARG A 272 -5.61 6.74 -12.47
C ARG A 272 -5.40 6.43 -10.99
N ALA A 273 -4.63 7.26 -10.32
CA ALA A 273 -4.46 7.21 -8.86
C ALA A 273 -4.90 8.53 -8.25
N ASP A 274 -5.55 8.54 -7.10
CA ASP A 274 -5.86 9.74 -6.32
C ASP A 274 -4.96 9.79 -5.10
N ARG A 275 -4.41 10.95 -4.76
CA ARG A 275 -3.69 11.11 -3.48
C ARG A 275 -4.70 11.00 -2.35
N LEU A 276 -4.35 10.31 -1.27
CA LEU A 276 -5.13 10.29 -0.04
C LEU A 276 -4.65 11.39 0.88
N ASP A 277 -5.54 12.28 1.27
CA ASP A 277 -5.27 13.37 2.21
C ASP A 277 -5.51 12.90 3.66
N ILE A 278 -4.66 11.97 4.11
CA ILE A 278 -4.73 11.38 5.45
C ILE A 278 -4.49 12.46 6.52
N ARG A 279 -5.49 12.64 7.39
CA ARG A 279 -5.55 13.58 8.50
C ARG A 279 -5.47 12.80 9.82
N THR A 280 -4.33 12.94 10.50
CA THR A 280 -4.10 12.39 11.83
C THR A 280 -4.48 13.39 12.93
N HIS A 281 -4.47 12.93 14.18
CA HIS A 281 -4.85 13.75 15.34
C HIS A 281 -3.89 14.94 15.54
N GLY A 282 -2.60 14.72 15.35
CA GLY A 282 -1.53 15.71 15.46
C GLY A 282 -1.14 16.38 14.14
N GLY A 283 -1.66 15.91 12.99
CA GLY A 283 -1.41 16.51 11.68
C GLY A 283 -0.12 16.06 10.99
N SER A 284 0.27 14.80 11.16
CA SER A 284 1.31 14.12 10.38
C SER A 284 1.03 14.22 8.87
N ARG A 285 2.09 14.28 8.06
CA ARG A 285 2.03 14.62 6.63
C ARG A 285 2.70 13.60 5.70
N ALA A 286 3.49 12.69 6.26
CA ALA A 286 4.17 11.64 5.50
C ALA A 286 3.64 10.27 5.90
N PHE A 287 3.43 9.42 4.90
CA PHE A 287 2.77 8.13 5.05
C PHE A 287 3.39 7.11 4.09
N ALA A 288 3.93 6.03 4.65
CA ALA A 288 4.60 4.96 3.93
C ALA A 288 4.03 3.59 4.33
N ASN A 289 4.40 2.56 3.58
CA ASN A 289 4.03 1.17 3.78
C ASN A 289 2.53 0.93 4.05
N PRO A 290 1.64 1.41 3.16
CA PRO A 290 0.22 1.28 3.37
C PRO A 290 -0.24 -0.16 3.13
N SER A 291 -1.03 -0.68 4.06
CA SER A 291 -1.88 -1.85 3.83
C SER A 291 -3.32 -1.59 4.27
N ALA A 292 -4.25 -2.31 3.64
CA ALA A 292 -5.67 -2.21 3.94
C ALA A 292 -6.35 -3.56 3.83
N THR A 293 -7.18 -3.89 4.81
CA THR A 293 -7.87 -5.19 4.90
C THR A 293 -9.32 -4.98 5.30
N LEU A 294 -10.22 -5.66 4.60
CA LEU A 294 -11.60 -5.81 5.07
C LEU A 294 -11.66 -6.94 6.09
N LEU A 295 -12.20 -6.63 7.26
CA LEU A 295 -12.32 -7.60 8.35
C LEU A 295 -13.58 -7.33 9.19
N THR A 296 -13.91 -8.28 10.05
CA THR A 296 -14.86 -8.05 11.14
C THR A 296 -14.11 -7.33 12.25
N GLY A 297 -14.47 -6.08 12.54
CA GLY A 297 -13.82 -5.27 13.55
C GLY A 297 -14.10 -5.74 14.99
N PRO A 298 -13.42 -5.16 16.00
CA PRO A 298 -13.54 -5.60 17.40
C PRO A 298 -14.95 -5.52 18.01
N ARG A 299 -15.85 -4.75 17.38
CA ARG A 299 -17.27 -4.65 17.76
C ARG A 299 -18.20 -5.61 17.01
N GLY A 300 -17.64 -6.54 16.23
CA GLY A 300 -18.41 -7.53 15.44
C GLY A 300 -18.97 -7.02 14.12
N ALA A 301 -18.73 -5.75 13.75
CA ALA A 301 -19.22 -5.17 12.50
C ALA A 301 -18.14 -5.18 11.40
N PRO A 302 -18.52 -5.28 10.11
CA PRO A 302 -17.59 -5.12 9.00
C PRO A 302 -16.87 -3.77 9.04
N ALA A 303 -15.55 -3.80 8.88
CA ALA A 303 -14.71 -2.61 8.92
C ALA A 303 -13.62 -2.67 7.85
N LEU A 304 -13.17 -1.50 7.42
CA LEU A 304 -11.89 -1.32 6.76
C LEU A 304 -10.85 -1.05 7.83
N LEU A 305 -9.83 -1.92 7.95
CA LEU A 305 -8.62 -1.65 8.71
C LEU A 305 -7.57 -1.08 7.77
N MET A 306 -6.94 0.01 8.21
CA MET A 306 -5.82 0.66 7.58
C MET A 306 -4.59 0.49 8.45
N SER A 307 -3.46 0.23 7.82
CA SER A 307 -2.14 0.17 8.43
C SER A 307 -1.21 1.05 7.61
N VAL A 308 -0.54 2.02 8.24
CA VAL A 308 0.35 2.95 7.56
C VAL A 308 1.50 3.33 8.48
N PHE A 309 2.73 3.31 7.98
CA PHE A 309 3.89 3.80 8.72
C PHE A 309 3.96 5.32 8.60
N VAL A 310 4.19 6.00 9.72
CA VAL A 310 4.38 7.46 9.77
C VAL A 310 5.88 7.76 9.97
N PRO A 311 6.63 8.13 8.91
CA PRO A 311 8.04 8.49 9.03
C PRO A 311 8.24 9.69 9.94
N ARG A 312 9.32 9.69 10.72
CA ARG A 312 9.61 10.74 11.70
C ARG A 312 9.71 12.13 11.06
N GLU A 313 10.20 12.21 9.83
CA GLU A 313 10.40 13.44 9.05
C GLU A 313 9.08 14.17 8.74
N GLY A 314 7.97 13.45 8.70
CA GLY A 314 6.63 14.02 8.51
C GLY A 314 5.68 13.76 9.67
N ALA A 315 6.17 13.25 10.80
CA ALA A 315 5.34 12.93 11.96
C ALA A 315 5.07 14.17 12.83
N ALA A 316 3.84 14.31 13.30
CA ALA A 316 3.53 15.18 14.43
C ALA A 316 4.09 14.58 15.75
N PRO A 317 4.26 15.39 16.81
CA PRO A 317 4.75 14.90 18.10
C PRO A 317 3.93 13.69 18.60
N GLY A 318 4.61 12.57 18.83
CA GLY A 318 4.01 11.33 19.35
C GLY A 318 3.30 10.45 18.32
N GLU A 319 3.31 10.81 17.02
CA GLU A 319 2.62 10.03 15.98
C GLU A 319 3.54 9.16 15.11
N SER A 320 4.86 9.27 15.26
CA SER A 320 5.81 8.49 14.45
C SER A 320 5.72 6.99 14.73
N GLY A 321 5.96 6.18 13.70
CA GLY A 321 5.93 4.71 13.76
C GLY A 321 4.70 4.12 13.09
N GLN A 322 4.44 2.83 13.31
CA GLN A 322 3.27 2.17 12.74
C GLN A 322 1.97 2.75 13.31
N LEU A 323 1.09 3.22 12.44
CA LEU A 323 -0.30 3.58 12.75
C LEU A 323 -1.23 2.46 12.25
N LEU A 324 -2.11 1.98 13.13
CA LEU A 324 -3.28 1.16 12.79
C LEU A 324 -4.55 1.95 13.10
N TYR A 325 -5.54 1.94 12.21
CA TYR A 325 -6.87 2.50 12.48
C TYR A 325 -7.93 1.81 11.65
N TRP A 326 -9.15 1.72 12.17
CA TRP A 326 -10.25 1.06 11.47
C TRP A 326 -11.53 1.86 11.54
N ARG A 327 -12.34 1.71 10.49
CA ARG A 327 -13.64 2.36 10.37
C ARG A 327 -14.68 1.36 9.88
N GLY A 328 -15.79 1.28 10.60
CA GLY A 328 -16.94 0.50 10.20
C GLY A 328 -17.43 0.93 8.82
N LEU A 329 -17.82 -0.03 7.98
CA LEU A 329 -18.21 0.24 6.60
C LEU A 329 -19.54 0.98 6.46
N GLY A 330 -20.29 1.13 7.56
CA GLY A 330 -21.71 1.52 7.54
C GLY A 330 -22.56 0.44 6.86
N THR A 331 -23.83 0.36 7.23
CA THR A 331 -24.84 -0.32 6.39
C THR A 331 -25.25 0.60 5.26
#